data_AF-X1U4X4-F1
#
_entry.id   AF-X1U4X4-F1
#
_cell.length_a   1.000
_cell.length_b   1.000
_cell.length_c   1.000
_cell.angle_alpha   90.00
_cell.angle_beta   90.00
_cell.angle_gamma   90.00
#
_symmetry.space_group_name_H-M   'P 1'
#
loop_
_entity.id
_entity.type
_entity.pdbx_description
1 polymer ?
#
loop_
_entity_poly.entity_id
_entity_poly.type
_entity_poly.pdbx_seq_one_letter_code
_entity_poly.pdbx_strand_id
1 'polypeptide(L)'
;NVGGRFANMLKYAGFDGIVLEGAAEKPTWINIVEGDVELKDATNLWGLDTYETQRVIFKEVMGSRGFGDWVSTKGGRRTTQRPAVLAIGPAGENRSRIAAIITDAGNAFGQGGFGGIWGAKKLKAISVLGTGSVEVADPRGLMEARLWSEKNYGPDFDNPRVHAWQEFITSHFGGHPNRGWTPFDKQRRPQGCYGCHLNCKPRTSTGLGNEAICVDALFYQNWDMAKHGKTTEISGKAMDLAQKLGINMFELHVELGYLNALYEKGVLGPGKSI
;
A
#
# COMPACT_ATOMS: atom_id res chain seq x y z
N ASN A 1 -5.99 -9.00 -2.76
CA ASN A 1 -6.82 -7.95 -2.14
C ASN A 1 -5.90 -6.80 -1.74
N VAL A 2 -6.35 -5.55 -1.84
CA VAL A 2 -5.62 -4.38 -1.36
C VAL A 2 -6.61 -3.37 -0.77
N GLY A 3 -6.16 -2.62 0.24
CA GLY A 3 -6.89 -1.48 0.79
C GLY A 3 -6.56 -0.16 0.07
N GLY A 4 -6.56 0.94 0.82
CA GLY A 4 -6.28 2.27 0.30
C GLY A 4 -7.49 2.90 -0.40
N ARG A 5 -7.24 3.55 -1.54
CA ARG A 5 -8.24 4.35 -2.27
C ARG A 5 -8.32 4.06 -3.77
N PHE A 6 -7.53 3.10 -4.28
CA PHE A 6 -7.45 2.81 -5.71
C PHE A 6 -8.80 2.35 -6.29
N ALA A 7 -9.46 1.38 -5.64
CA ALA A 7 -10.75 0.86 -6.10
C ALA A 7 -11.84 1.94 -6.12
N ASN A 8 -11.86 2.84 -5.13
CA ASN A 8 -12.79 3.96 -5.07
C ASN A 8 -12.56 4.93 -6.24
N MET A 9 -11.30 5.30 -6.50
CA MET A 9 -10.96 6.16 -7.63
C MET A 9 -11.32 5.53 -8.97
N LEU A 10 -11.18 4.20 -9.11
CA LEU A 10 -11.60 3.46 -10.30
C LEU A 10 -13.12 3.51 -10.52
N LYS A 11 -13.90 3.31 -9.45
CA LYS A 11 -15.35 3.46 -9.49
C LYS A 11 -15.77 4.89 -9.85
N TYR A 12 -15.13 5.90 -9.25
CA TYR A 12 -15.40 7.31 -9.56
C TYR A 12 -14.96 7.73 -10.97
N ALA A 13 -14.03 6.97 -11.57
CA ALA A 13 -13.63 7.11 -12.97
C ALA A 13 -14.62 6.43 -13.93
N GLY A 14 -15.58 5.65 -13.41
CA GLY A 14 -16.62 4.97 -14.22
C GLY A 14 -16.28 3.54 -14.59
N PHE A 15 -15.29 2.92 -13.94
CA PHE A 15 -14.86 1.55 -14.23
C PHE A 15 -15.06 0.61 -13.02
N ASP A 16 -15.42 -0.64 -13.29
CA ASP A 16 -15.51 -1.70 -12.27
C ASP A 16 -14.24 -2.55 -12.17
N GLY A 17 -13.45 -2.61 -13.25
CA GLY A 17 -12.26 -3.43 -13.33
C GLY A 17 -11.40 -3.08 -14.53
N ILE A 18 -10.17 -3.60 -14.53
CA ILE A 18 -9.19 -3.45 -15.61
C ILE A 18 -8.68 -4.85 -15.95
N VAL A 19 -8.73 -5.21 -17.23
CA VAL A 19 -8.16 -6.47 -17.75
C VAL A 19 -6.93 -6.13 -18.58
N LEU A 20 -5.80 -6.77 -18.26
CA LEU A 20 -4.50 -6.52 -18.90
C LEU A 20 -4.07 -7.72 -19.75
N GLU A 21 -4.24 -7.61 -21.05
CA GLU A 21 -3.85 -8.63 -22.01
C GLU A 21 -2.51 -8.28 -22.69
N GLY A 22 -1.81 -9.30 -23.20
CA GLY A 22 -0.52 -9.12 -23.86
C GLY A 22 0.58 -8.54 -22.95
N ALA A 23 1.57 -7.90 -23.56
CA ALA A 23 2.70 -7.23 -22.92
C ALA A 23 3.12 -6.04 -23.78
N ALA A 24 3.56 -4.94 -23.17
CA ALA A 24 4.02 -3.77 -23.91
C ALA A 24 5.40 -4.00 -24.57
N GLU A 25 5.68 -3.26 -25.64
CA GLU A 25 6.98 -3.30 -26.32
C GLU A 25 8.10 -2.65 -25.49
N LYS A 26 7.76 -1.65 -24.67
CA LYS A 26 8.67 -0.91 -23.80
C LYS A 26 8.02 -0.63 -22.43
N PRO A 27 8.77 -0.25 -21.39
CA PRO A 27 8.21 0.19 -20.12
C PRO A 27 7.05 1.17 -20.32
N THR A 28 5.88 0.82 -19.79
CA THR A 28 4.63 1.55 -19.97
C THR A 28 3.91 1.70 -18.63
N TRP A 29 3.16 2.79 -18.45
CA TRP A 29 2.21 2.94 -17.36
C TRP A 29 0.85 3.41 -17.91
N ILE A 30 -0.22 3.13 -17.17
CA ILE A 30 -1.59 3.48 -17.58
C ILE A 30 -2.07 4.66 -16.76
N ASN A 31 -2.52 5.72 -17.42
CA ASN A 31 -3.15 6.87 -16.78
C ASN A 31 -4.64 6.85 -17.05
N ILE A 32 -5.45 6.84 -15.99
CA ILE A 32 -6.91 6.95 -16.06
C ILE A 32 -7.32 8.23 -15.36
N VAL A 33 -7.91 9.17 -16.08
CA VAL A 33 -8.45 10.41 -15.51
C VAL A 33 -9.89 10.52 -15.94
N GLU A 34 -10.80 10.37 -14.98
CA GLU A 34 -12.21 10.15 -15.25
C GLU A 34 -12.39 8.94 -16.17
N GLY A 35 -13.09 9.07 -17.31
CA GLY A 35 -13.25 7.99 -18.29
C GLY A 35 -12.13 7.91 -19.34
N ASP A 36 -11.14 8.81 -19.32
CA ASP A 36 -10.08 8.86 -20.32
C ASP A 36 -8.91 7.96 -19.91
N VAL A 37 -8.50 7.06 -20.82
CA VAL A 37 -7.45 6.05 -20.58
C VAL A 37 -6.31 6.26 -21.57
N GLU A 38 -5.10 6.47 -21.05
CA GLU A 38 -3.89 6.70 -21.84
C GLU A 38 -2.78 5.71 -21.45
N LEU A 39 -2.14 5.10 -22.46
CA LEU A 39 -0.88 4.38 -22.29
C LEU A 39 0.27 5.38 -22.40
N LYS A 40 1.13 5.43 -21.39
CA LYS A 40 2.21 6.41 -21.26
C LYS A 40 3.56 5.69 -21.20
N ASP A 41 4.59 6.32 -21.74
CA ASP A 41 5.97 5.83 -21.60
C ASP A 41 6.40 5.83 -20.13
N ALA A 42 6.99 4.73 -19.67
CA ALA A 42 7.49 4.58 -18.30
C ALA A 42 9.01 4.37 -18.26
N THR A 43 9.75 4.71 -19.32
CA THR A 43 11.20 4.46 -19.39
C THR A 43 11.92 5.22 -18.29
N ASN A 44 11.47 6.44 -17.96
CA ASN A 44 11.99 7.26 -16.87
C ASN A 44 11.52 6.79 -15.47
N LEU A 45 10.50 5.93 -15.40
CA LEU A 45 10.00 5.36 -14.15
C LEU A 45 10.64 3.99 -13.85
N TRP A 46 11.09 3.29 -14.88
CA TRP A 46 11.71 1.97 -14.74
C TRP A 46 13.01 2.06 -13.94
N GLY A 47 13.17 1.20 -12.94
CA GLY A 47 14.25 1.24 -11.95
C GLY A 47 13.94 2.08 -10.70
N LEU A 48 12.94 2.97 -10.75
CA LEU A 48 12.50 3.71 -9.55
C LEU A 48 11.79 2.78 -8.56
N ASP A 49 11.91 3.09 -7.28
CA ASP A 49 11.11 2.43 -6.25
C ASP A 49 9.62 2.79 -6.36
N THR A 50 8.77 2.06 -5.64
CA THR A 50 7.31 2.25 -5.70
C THR A 50 6.88 3.62 -5.18
N TYR A 51 7.61 4.25 -4.27
CA TYR A 51 7.23 5.54 -3.69
C TYR A 51 7.60 6.69 -4.64
N GLU A 52 8.81 6.66 -5.18
CA GLU A 52 9.28 7.61 -6.18
C GLU A 52 8.46 7.52 -7.46
N THR A 53 8.09 6.32 -7.91
CA THR A 53 7.18 6.12 -9.05
C THR A 53 5.87 6.87 -8.84
N GLN A 54 5.22 6.67 -7.69
CA GLN A 54 3.98 7.36 -7.35
C GLN A 54 4.18 8.88 -7.31
N ARG A 55 5.28 9.37 -6.71
CA ARG A 55 5.60 10.80 -6.62
C ARG A 55 5.76 11.45 -7.99
N VAL A 56 6.45 10.79 -8.92
CA VAL A 56 6.62 11.27 -10.31
C VAL A 56 5.28 11.31 -11.03
N ILE A 57 4.48 10.23 -10.94
CA ILE A 57 3.15 10.18 -11.56
C ILE A 57 2.23 11.26 -10.96
N PHE A 58 2.27 11.50 -9.64
CA PHE A 58 1.48 12.56 -9.02
C PHE A 58 1.83 13.93 -9.61
N LYS A 59 3.13 14.22 -9.78
CA LYS A 59 3.58 15.48 -10.37
C LYS A 59 3.18 15.58 -11.85
N GLU A 60 3.22 14.48 -12.60
CA GLU A 60 2.81 14.49 -14.01
C GLU A 60 1.31 14.72 -14.18
N VAL A 61 0.48 14.06 -13.37
CA VAL A 61 -0.98 14.16 -13.46
C VAL A 61 -1.52 15.47 -12.87
N MET A 62 -0.91 15.97 -11.79
CA MET A 62 -1.41 17.13 -11.02
C MET A 62 -0.62 18.42 -11.25
N GLY A 63 0.57 18.34 -11.87
CA GLY A 63 1.51 19.44 -11.96
C GLY A 63 2.23 19.75 -10.64
N SER A 64 2.72 20.99 -10.50
CA SER A 64 3.55 21.45 -9.36
C SER A 64 2.75 21.86 -8.11
N ARG A 65 1.45 21.57 -8.03
CA ARG A 65 0.56 22.09 -6.98
C ARG A 65 0.53 21.20 -5.73
N GLY A 66 0.31 21.82 -4.57
CA GLY A 66 0.46 21.20 -3.26
C GLY A 66 -0.69 20.26 -2.88
N PHE A 67 -0.53 19.57 -1.76
CA PHE A 67 -1.62 18.82 -1.13
C PHE A 67 -2.73 19.78 -0.69
N GLY A 68 -3.97 19.55 -1.10
CA GLY A 68 -5.13 20.37 -0.74
C GLY A 68 -5.48 21.48 -1.73
N ASP A 69 -4.61 21.74 -2.72
CA ASP A 69 -4.93 22.69 -3.79
C ASP A 69 -5.99 22.11 -4.74
N TRP A 70 -6.95 22.94 -5.12
CA TRP A 70 -7.89 22.58 -6.17
C TRP A 70 -7.19 22.54 -7.54
N VAL A 71 -7.28 21.40 -8.21
CA VAL A 71 -6.84 21.21 -9.59
C VAL A 71 -8.03 20.93 -10.49
N SER A 72 -7.93 21.33 -11.76
CA SER A 72 -8.84 20.90 -12.80
C SER A 72 -8.31 19.60 -13.41
N THR A 73 -9.17 18.60 -13.52
CA THR A 73 -8.91 17.35 -14.23
C THR A 73 -9.00 17.59 -15.75
N LYS A 74 -8.48 16.65 -16.54
CA LYS A 74 -8.59 16.67 -18.01
C LYS A 74 -10.07 16.73 -18.48
N GLY A 75 -10.99 16.20 -17.68
CA GLY A 75 -12.44 16.25 -17.92
C GLY A 75 -13.13 17.55 -17.47
N GLY A 76 -12.39 18.60 -17.10
CA GLY A 76 -12.94 19.90 -16.71
C GLY A 76 -13.50 19.98 -15.28
N ARG A 77 -13.59 18.85 -14.56
CA ARG A 77 -14.01 18.78 -13.15
C ARG A 77 -12.88 19.18 -12.21
N ARG A 78 -13.20 19.66 -11.01
CA ARG A 78 -12.20 20.08 -10.01
C ARG A 78 -12.08 19.08 -8.86
N THR A 79 -10.87 18.90 -8.35
CA THR A 79 -10.61 18.02 -7.21
C THR A 79 -9.41 18.49 -6.39
N THR A 80 -9.36 18.09 -5.12
CA THR A 80 -8.19 18.20 -4.23
C THR A 80 -7.46 16.87 -4.07
N GLN A 81 -7.99 15.80 -4.69
CA GLN A 81 -7.46 14.45 -4.59
C GLN A 81 -6.30 14.24 -5.57
N ARG A 82 -5.25 13.57 -5.12
CA ARG A 82 -4.19 13.04 -5.99
C ARG A 82 -4.68 11.78 -6.71
N PRO A 83 -4.12 11.38 -7.86
CA PRO A 83 -4.42 10.08 -8.44
C PRO A 83 -4.02 8.96 -7.47
N ALA A 84 -4.78 7.86 -7.44
CA ALA A 84 -4.42 6.62 -6.76
C ALA A 84 -3.56 5.79 -7.70
N VAL A 85 -2.41 5.32 -7.22
CA VAL A 85 -1.41 4.68 -8.08
C VAL A 85 -1.04 3.33 -7.52
N LEU A 86 -1.25 2.28 -8.32
CA LEU A 86 -0.64 0.98 -8.14
C LEU A 86 0.68 0.95 -8.89
N ALA A 87 1.78 0.60 -8.22
CA ALA A 87 3.11 0.56 -8.83
C ALA A 87 3.87 -0.70 -8.45
N ILE A 88 4.72 -1.18 -9.37
CA ILE A 88 5.77 -2.15 -9.07
C ILE A 88 7.09 -1.45 -8.79
N GLY A 89 7.89 -2.03 -7.90
CA GLY A 89 9.28 -1.63 -7.69
C GLY A 89 10.25 -2.53 -8.46
N PRO A 90 11.56 -2.38 -8.22
CA PRO A 90 12.59 -3.22 -8.84
C PRO A 90 12.35 -4.73 -8.72
N ALA A 91 11.72 -5.22 -7.65
CA ALA A 91 11.40 -6.65 -7.55
C ALA A 91 10.43 -7.12 -8.64
N GLY A 92 9.42 -6.29 -8.95
CA GLY A 92 8.47 -6.57 -10.02
C GLY A 92 9.13 -6.48 -11.40
N GLU A 93 9.95 -5.46 -11.63
CA GLU A 93 10.69 -5.27 -12.88
C GLU A 93 11.61 -6.46 -13.19
N ASN A 94 12.24 -7.03 -12.16
CA ASN A 94 13.06 -8.25 -12.24
C ASN A 94 12.24 -9.55 -12.22
N ARG A 95 10.92 -9.48 -12.28
CA ARG A 95 10.00 -10.63 -12.33
C ARG A 95 10.16 -11.59 -11.14
N SER A 96 10.47 -11.05 -9.97
CA SER A 96 10.54 -11.86 -8.75
C SER A 96 9.19 -12.52 -8.45
N ARG A 97 9.22 -13.78 -8.02
CA ARG A 97 8.02 -14.55 -7.65
C ARG A 97 7.32 -13.99 -6.42
N ILE A 98 8.05 -13.22 -5.61
CA ILE A 98 7.53 -12.58 -4.40
C ILE A 98 7.30 -11.07 -4.61
N ALA A 99 7.32 -10.60 -5.86
CA ALA A 99 7.07 -9.19 -6.15
C ALA A 99 5.61 -8.81 -5.89
N ALA A 100 5.44 -7.75 -5.11
CA ALA A 100 4.18 -7.14 -4.76
C ALA A 100 3.90 -5.89 -5.62
N ILE A 101 2.64 -5.49 -5.65
CA ILE A 101 2.20 -4.19 -6.20
C ILE A 101 1.80 -3.32 -5.02
N ILE A 102 2.36 -2.10 -4.96
CA ILE A 102 2.21 -1.19 -3.82
C ILE A 102 1.40 0.05 -4.22
N THR A 103 0.57 0.55 -3.31
CA THR A 103 -0.17 1.82 -3.45
C THR A 103 -0.17 2.62 -2.15
N ASP A 104 -0.10 3.94 -2.31
CA ASP A 104 0.12 4.92 -1.25
C ASP A 104 1.33 4.51 -0.37
N ALA A 105 1.24 4.67 0.94
CA ALA A 105 2.39 4.51 1.86
C ALA A 105 2.54 3.10 2.47
N GLY A 106 1.65 2.16 2.18
CA GLY A 106 1.49 0.96 3.02
C GLY A 106 0.49 -0.08 2.55
N ASN A 107 -0.06 0.04 1.33
CA ASN A 107 -1.09 -0.89 0.85
C ASN A 107 -0.48 -1.78 -0.23
N ALA A 108 -0.59 -3.09 -0.08
CA ALA A 108 0.05 -4.05 -0.97
C ALA A 108 -0.94 -5.10 -1.49
N PHE A 109 -0.89 -5.36 -2.79
CA PHE A 109 -1.18 -6.70 -3.32
C PHE A 109 0.05 -7.57 -3.08
N GLY A 110 0.16 -8.09 -1.86
CA GLY A 110 1.37 -8.77 -1.40
C GLY A 110 1.60 -10.14 -2.03
N GLN A 111 0.58 -10.99 -2.08
CA GLN A 111 0.73 -12.41 -2.42
C GLN A 111 0.49 -12.72 -3.90
N GLY A 112 1.03 -13.85 -4.37
CA GLY A 112 0.79 -14.40 -5.70
C GLY A 112 1.73 -13.92 -6.81
N GLY A 113 2.72 -13.08 -6.49
CA GLY A 113 3.74 -12.65 -7.45
C GLY A 113 3.21 -11.73 -8.56
N PHE A 114 2.06 -11.06 -8.34
CA PHE A 114 1.43 -10.20 -9.34
C PHE A 114 2.33 -9.04 -9.79
N GLY A 115 3.22 -8.54 -8.92
CA GLY A 115 4.20 -7.52 -9.31
C GLY A 115 5.18 -8.04 -10.38
N GLY A 116 5.55 -9.32 -10.31
CA GLY A 116 6.41 -9.95 -11.30
C GLY A 116 5.71 -10.14 -12.65
N ILE A 117 4.40 -10.42 -12.62
CA ILE A 117 3.56 -10.49 -13.83
C ILE A 117 3.48 -9.11 -14.51
N TRP A 118 3.30 -8.03 -13.74
CA TRP A 118 3.33 -6.66 -14.28
C TRP A 118 4.69 -6.35 -14.92
N GLY A 119 5.79 -6.74 -14.27
CA GLY A 119 7.13 -6.62 -14.87
C GLY A 119 7.31 -7.42 -16.15
N ALA A 120 6.76 -8.64 -16.22
CA ALA A 120 6.76 -9.45 -17.45
C ALA A 120 5.99 -8.79 -18.60
N LYS A 121 4.94 -8.03 -18.27
CA LYS A 121 4.15 -7.22 -19.21
C LYS A 121 4.76 -5.85 -19.52
N LYS A 122 5.90 -5.50 -18.91
CA LYS A 122 6.53 -4.16 -18.94
C LYS A 122 5.60 -3.05 -18.44
N LEU A 123 4.67 -3.39 -17.56
CA LEU A 123 3.75 -2.45 -16.93
C LEU A 123 4.33 -1.96 -15.60
N LYS A 124 4.67 -0.68 -15.53
CA LYS A 124 5.26 -0.06 -14.33
C LYS A 124 4.20 0.34 -13.30
N ALA A 125 3.10 0.91 -13.75
CA ALA A 125 2.08 1.45 -12.87
C ALA A 125 0.71 1.59 -13.55
N ILE A 126 -0.33 1.66 -12.74
CA ILE A 126 -1.65 2.15 -13.13
C ILE A 126 -2.01 3.29 -12.18
N SER A 127 -2.37 4.44 -12.75
CA SER A 127 -2.80 5.65 -12.07
C SER A 127 -4.27 5.90 -12.36
N VAL A 128 -5.05 6.27 -11.35
CA VAL A 128 -6.47 6.57 -11.50
C VAL A 128 -6.86 7.82 -10.72
N LEU A 129 -7.50 8.78 -11.39
CA LEU A 129 -8.14 9.95 -10.77
C LEU A 129 -9.58 10.07 -11.26
N GLY A 130 -10.53 9.65 -10.43
CA GLY A 130 -11.95 9.82 -10.68
C GLY A 130 -12.57 10.85 -9.74
N THR A 131 -13.48 11.68 -10.26
CA THR A 131 -14.26 12.65 -9.46
C THR A 131 -15.76 12.44 -9.57
N GLY A 132 -16.19 11.32 -10.16
CA GLY A 132 -17.59 10.96 -10.31
C GLY A 132 -18.22 10.47 -9.02
N SER A 133 -19.46 10.02 -9.12
CA SER A 133 -20.20 9.38 -8.05
C SER A 133 -20.56 7.95 -8.43
N VAL A 134 -21.04 7.17 -7.47
CA VAL A 134 -21.61 5.84 -7.68
C VAL A 134 -23.10 5.92 -7.38
N GLU A 135 -23.93 5.43 -8.29
CA GLU A 135 -25.38 5.36 -8.06
C GLU A 135 -25.69 4.30 -6.99
N VAL A 136 -26.58 4.67 -6.06
CA VAL A 136 -26.99 3.81 -4.94
C VAL A 136 -28.49 3.59 -5.05
N ALA A 137 -28.90 2.33 -5.09
CA ALA A 137 -30.32 1.96 -5.26
C ALA A 137 -31.20 2.45 -4.09
N ASP A 138 -30.70 2.35 -2.86
CA ASP A 138 -31.33 2.90 -1.66
C ASP A 138 -30.33 3.75 -0.85
N PRO A 139 -30.24 5.06 -1.14
CA PRO A 139 -29.33 5.97 -0.43
C PRO A 139 -29.61 6.06 1.07
N ARG A 140 -30.88 5.96 1.47
CA ARG A 140 -31.29 6.04 2.88
C ARG A 140 -30.84 4.79 3.62
N GLY A 141 -31.18 3.61 3.10
CA GLY A 141 -30.77 2.33 3.69
C GLY A 141 -29.25 2.20 3.79
N LEU A 142 -28.50 2.64 2.77
CA LEU A 142 -27.03 2.66 2.83
C LEU A 142 -26.51 3.56 3.96
N MET A 143 -27.10 4.75 4.13
CA MET A 143 -26.70 5.67 5.21
C MET A 143 -27.04 5.09 6.58
N GLU A 144 -28.24 4.53 6.76
CA GLU A 144 -28.66 3.88 8.01
C GLU A 144 -27.72 2.71 8.37
N ALA A 145 -27.37 1.86 7.40
CA ALA A 145 -26.43 0.76 7.59
C ALA A 145 -25.01 1.25 7.96
N ARG A 146 -24.54 2.34 7.32
CA ARG A 146 -23.25 2.96 7.64
C ARG A 146 -23.22 3.48 9.08
N LEU A 147 -24.23 4.26 9.49
CA LEU A 147 -24.31 4.82 10.84
C LEU A 147 -24.46 3.71 11.89
N TRP A 148 -25.24 2.66 11.58
CA TRP A 148 -25.31 1.48 12.43
C TRP A 148 -23.93 0.80 12.56
N SER A 149 -23.20 0.59 11.46
CA SER A 149 -21.87 0.00 11.50
C SER A 149 -20.89 0.85 12.29
N GLU A 150 -20.89 2.17 12.12
CA GLU A 150 -20.01 3.08 12.85
C GLU A 150 -20.32 3.07 14.36
N LYS A 151 -21.61 3.12 14.74
CA LYS A 151 -22.02 3.01 16.15
C LYS A 151 -21.64 1.66 16.76
N ASN A 152 -21.79 0.57 16.02
CA ASN A 152 -21.59 -0.78 16.56
C ASN A 152 -20.17 -1.29 16.43
N TYR A 153 -19.32 -0.70 15.58
CA TYR A 153 -17.99 -1.23 15.29
C TYR A 153 -16.89 -0.17 15.19
N GLY A 154 -17.24 1.12 15.15
CA GLY A 154 -16.29 2.20 15.17
C GLY A 154 -15.59 2.40 16.52
N PRO A 155 -14.51 3.19 16.51
CA PRO A 155 -13.81 3.55 17.73
C PRO A 155 -14.75 4.31 18.67
N ASP A 156 -14.79 3.85 19.91
CA ASP A 156 -15.49 4.50 21.02
C ASP A 156 -14.40 4.98 21.99
N PHE A 157 -14.12 6.29 21.97
CA PHE A 157 -13.01 6.86 22.73
C PHE A 157 -13.34 7.01 24.22
N ASP A 158 -14.62 7.14 24.55
CA ASP A 158 -15.10 7.24 25.93
C ASP A 158 -15.24 5.85 26.56
N ASN A 159 -15.55 4.83 25.76
CA ASN A 159 -15.64 3.44 26.19
C ASN A 159 -14.88 2.49 25.21
N PRO A 160 -13.54 2.44 25.28
CA PRO A 160 -12.74 1.64 24.38
C PRO A 160 -13.12 0.17 24.40
N ARG A 161 -13.44 -0.37 23.23
CA ARG A 161 -13.83 -1.77 23.08
C ARG A 161 -12.57 -2.63 23.01
N VAL A 162 -12.23 -3.25 24.14
CA VAL A 162 -11.03 -4.10 24.26
C VAL A 162 -11.45 -5.57 24.20
N HIS A 163 -11.11 -6.25 23.11
CA HIS A 163 -11.24 -7.70 22.99
C HIS A 163 -9.87 -8.29 22.68
N ALA A 164 -9.26 -8.99 23.65
CA ALA A 164 -7.87 -9.44 23.63
C ALA A 164 -7.46 -10.24 22.37
N TRP A 165 -8.36 -11.07 21.81
CA TRP A 165 -8.09 -11.84 20.58
C TRP A 165 -8.19 -10.98 19.30
N GLN A 166 -8.91 -9.87 19.37
CA GLN A 166 -9.15 -8.94 18.26
C GLN A 166 -8.06 -7.87 18.13
N GLU A 167 -7.23 -7.69 19.16
CA GLU A 167 -6.04 -6.82 19.10
C GLU A 167 -4.93 -7.37 18.20
N PHE A 168 -4.87 -8.70 18.00
CA PHE A 168 -3.76 -9.37 17.31
C PHE A 168 -4.02 -9.69 15.83
N ILE A 169 -5.21 -10.16 15.44
CA ILE A 169 -5.39 -10.81 14.11
C ILE A 169 -6.54 -10.21 13.30
N THR A 170 -7.69 -9.90 13.91
CA THR A 170 -8.88 -9.55 13.14
C THR A 170 -9.05 -8.05 12.99
N SER A 171 -9.18 -7.60 11.74
CA SER A 171 -9.67 -6.28 11.36
C SER A 171 -11.07 -5.92 11.89
N HIS A 172 -11.71 -6.77 12.69
CA HIS A 172 -13.14 -6.66 12.90
C HIS A 172 -13.56 -5.54 13.85
N PHE A 173 -12.86 -5.19 14.93
CA PHE A 173 -13.36 -4.15 15.88
C PHE A 173 -12.26 -3.29 16.53
N GLY A 174 -11.19 -2.96 15.80
CA GLY A 174 -9.96 -2.46 16.45
C GLY A 174 -9.51 -1.06 16.02
N GLY A 175 -10.23 -0.03 16.44
CA GLY A 175 -9.76 1.36 16.44
C GLY A 175 -8.74 1.67 17.56
N HIS A 176 -7.92 0.70 17.94
CA HIS A 176 -7.06 0.82 19.12
C HIS A 176 -5.70 1.45 18.76
N PRO A 177 -5.33 2.61 19.33
CA PRO A 177 -4.04 3.28 19.08
C PRO A 177 -2.83 2.47 19.60
N ASN A 178 -3.07 1.44 20.41
CA ASN A 178 -2.04 0.61 21.04
C ASN A 178 -1.60 -0.60 20.21
N ARG A 179 -2.01 -0.74 18.94
CA ARG A 179 -1.55 -1.86 18.09
C ARG A 179 -0.02 -1.84 17.93
N GLY A 180 0.66 -2.93 18.27
CA GLY A 180 2.13 -3.04 18.27
C GLY A 180 2.82 -3.04 16.90
N TRP A 181 2.23 -2.43 15.86
CA TRP A 181 2.80 -2.43 14.51
C TRP A 181 4.08 -1.60 14.39
N THR A 182 4.12 -0.44 15.06
CA THR A 182 5.28 0.45 15.06
C THR A 182 5.68 0.80 16.49
N PRO A 183 6.16 -0.17 17.29
CA PRO A 183 6.40 0.04 18.72
C PRO A 183 7.56 1.02 19.00
N PHE A 184 8.40 1.29 17.99
CA PHE A 184 9.45 2.30 18.02
C PHE A 184 8.92 3.74 17.97
N ASP A 185 7.66 3.96 17.59
CA ASP A 185 7.04 5.29 17.55
C ASP A 185 5.75 5.34 18.38
N LYS A 186 5.81 6.11 19.47
CA LYS A 186 4.66 6.33 20.36
C LYS A 186 3.76 7.48 19.90
N GLN A 187 4.20 8.33 18.98
CA GLN A 187 3.48 9.52 18.53
C GLN A 187 2.84 9.29 17.15
N ARG A 188 2.04 8.24 17.05
CA ARG A 188 1.38 7.84 15.80
C ARG A 188 -0.09 8.22 15.77
N ARG A 189 -0.62 8.44 14.57
CA ARG A 189 -2.04 8.72 14.33
C ARG A 189 -2.71 7.57 13.58
N PRO A 190 -3.98 7.26 13.87
CA PRO A 190 -4.70 6.23 13.15
C PRO A 190 -5.00 6.68 11.70
N GLN A 191 -4.94 5.73 10.77
CA GLN A 191 -5.24 5.92 9.35
C GLN A 191 -6.04 4.72 8.82
N GLY A 192 -7.03 4.98 7.98
CA GLY A 192 -7.87 3.95 7.35
C GLY A 192 -7.77 3.94 5.84
N CYS A 193 -8.25 2.85 5.25
CA CYS A 193 -8.62 2.84 3.83
C CYS A 193 -9.81 3.80 3.60
N TYR A 194 -10.08 4.13 2.34
CA TYR A 194 -11.15 5.06 2.00
C TYR A 194 -12.50 4.61 2.57
N GLY A 195 -13.14 5.46 3.38
CA GLY A 195 -14.44 5.19 4.02
C GLY A 195 -14.42 4.26 5.24
N CYS A 196 -13.24 3.77 5.66
CA CYS A 196 -13.11 2.90 6.82
C CYS A 196 -13.06 3.72 8.11
N HIS A 197 -13.97 3.47 9.06
CA HIS A 197 -13.97 4.14 10.37
C HIS A 197 -13.04 3.47 11.40
N LEU A 198 -12.50 2.29 11.12
CA LEU A 198 -11.64 1.55 12.05
C LEU A 198 -10.21 2.06 12.11
N ASN A 199 -9.70 2.61 10.99
CA ASN A 199 -8.38 3.24 10.93
C ASN A 199 -7.21 2.40 11.51
N CYS A 200 -7.09 1.14 11.07
CA CYS A 200 -6.16 0.17 11.64
C CYS A 200 -4.66 0.43 11.40
N LYS A 201 -4.32 1.40 10.52
CA LYS A 201 -2.95 1.67 10.10
C LYS A 201 -2.32 2.80 10.93
N PRO A 202 -1.04 2.69 11.33
CA PRO A 202 -0.34 3.78 12.00
C PRO A 202 0.25 4.76 10.99
N ARG A 203 0.06 6.06 11.20
CA ARG A 203 0.90 7.10 10.60
C ARG A 203 1.88 7.57 11.65
N THR A 204 3.15 7.25 11.43
CA THR A 204 4.23 7.54 12.36
C THR A 204 4.64 9.00 12.30
N SER A 205 5.13 9.54 13.41
CA SER A 205 5.68 10.89 13.53
C SER A 205 6.93 11.08 12.67
N THR A 206 7.73 10.01 12.52
CA THR A 206 8.97 10.00 11.73
C THR A 206 8.73 9.72 10.25
N GLY A 207 7.54 9.23 9.89
CA GLY A 207 7.20 8.77 8.55
C GLY A 207 7.70 7.37 8.19
N LEU A 208 8.51 6.74 9.06
CA LEU A 208 9.05 5.40 8.86
C LEU A 208 7.99 4.32 9.14
N GLY A 209 7.93 3.30 8.29
CA GLY A 209 6.95 2.21 8.43
C GLY A 209 5.52 2.72 8.39
N ASN A 210 5.30 3.82 7.67
CA ASN A 210 3.99 4.45 7.57
C ASN A 210 2.99 3.45 7.01
N GLU A 211 1.82 3.40 7.63
CA GLU A 211 0.70 2.55 7.22
C GLU A 211 0.97 1.04 7.14
N ALA A 212 2.16 0.58 7.55
CA ALA A 212 2.55 -0.82 7.66
C ALA A 212 1.80 -1.49 8.82
N ILE A 213 1.24 -2.68 8.55
CA ILE A 213 0.45 -3.47 9.50
C ILE A 213 0.64 -4.97 9.23
N CYS A 214 0.21 -5.82 10.16
CA CYS A 214 0.33 -7.27 9.99
C CYS A 214 1.80 -7.67 9.74
N VAL A 215 2.05 -8.65 8.87
CA VAL A 215 3.41 -9.16 8.62
C VAL A 215 4.32 -8.10 7.99
N ASP A 216 3.77 -7.12 7.26
CA ASP A 216 4.53 -5.95 6.79
C ASP A 216 5.21 -5.23 7.97
N ALA A 217 4.47 -5.03 9.06
CA ALA A 217 5.01 -4.43 10.27
C ALA A 217 5.88 -5.38 11.11
N LEU A 218 5.73 -6.70 11.01
CA LEU A 218 6.34 -7.65 11.96
C LEU A 218 7.59 -8.35 11.42
N PHE A 219 7.76 -8.50 10.10
CA PHE A 219 8.72 -9.43 9.50
C PHE A 219 10.16 -9.25 10.01
N TYR A 220 10.56 -8.01 10.32
CA TYR A 220 11.91 -7.65 10.75
C TYR A 220 12.04 -7.36 12.25
N GLN A 221 10.94 -7.20 12.99
CA GLN A 221 11.01 -6.74 14.38
C GLN A 221 11.75 -7.71 15.30
N ASN A 222 11.60 -9.01 15.10
CA ASN A 222 12.30 -10.02 15.90
C ASN A 222 13.82 -9.96 15.68
N TRP A 223 14.27 -9.65 14.46
CA TRP A 223 15.69 -9.50 14.13
C TRP A 223 16.29 -8.24 14.76
N ASP A 224 15.55 -7.12 14.70
CA ASP A 224 15.91 -5.86 15.36
C ASP A 224 15.98 -6.03 16.88
N MET A 225 14.96 -6.66 17.48
CA MET A 225 14.90 -7.00 18.90
C MET A 225 16.07 -7.88 19.34
N ALA A 226 16.37 -8.95 18.60
CA ALA A 226 17.48 -9.86 18.92
C ALA A 226 18.84 -9.14 18.92
N LYS A 227 19.03 -8.16 18.02
CA LYS A 227 20.26 -7.40 17.89
C LYS A 227 20.39 -6.25 18.91
N HIS A 228 19.28 -5.59 19.23
CA HIS A 228 19.30 -4.32 19.98
C HIS A 228 18.61 -4.39 21.35
N GLY A 229 18.00 -5.51 21.72
CA GLY A 229 17.25 -5.69 22.97
C GLY A 229 15.92 -4.92 23.04
N LYS A 230 15.55 -4.23 21.96
CA LYS A 230 14.30 -3.49 21.76
C LYS A 230 14.03 -3.31 20.27
N THR A 231 12.78 -3.10 19.88
CA THR A 231 12.45 -2.66 18.53
C THR A 231 12.85 -1.19 18.36
N THR A 232 13.58 -0.89 17.29
CA THR A 232 14.08 0.45 16.96
C THR A 232 13.50 0.92 15.63
N GLU A 233 13.88 2.13 15.20
CA GLU A 233 13.53 2.64 13.87
C GLU A 233 14.07 1.77 12.72
N ILE A 234 15.02 0.87 12.98
CA ILE A 234 15.52 -0.09 11.98
C ILE A 234 14.38 -0.95 11.44
N SER A 235 13.45 -1.36 12.30
CA SER A 235 12.24 -2.07 11.86
C SER A 235 11.44 -1.23 10.86
N GLY A 236 11.19 0.05 11.15
CA GLY A 236 10.50 0.95 10.22
C GLY A 236 11.23 1.15 8.89
N LYS A 237 12.57 1.25 8.92
CA LYS A 237 13.40 1.33 7.71
C LYS A 237 13.33 0.05 6.87
N ALA A 238 13.29 -1.11 7.51
CA ALA A 238 13.16 -2.39 6.83
C ALA A 238 11.78 -2.51 6.14
N MET A 239 10.70 -2.10 6.81
CA MET A 239 9.36 -2.01 6.24
C MET A 239 9.37 -1.16 4.96
N ASP A 240 9.83 0.09 5.08
CA ASP A 240 9.85 1.01 3.94
C ASP A 240 10.71 0.48 2.80
N LEU A 241 11.84 -0.16 3.09
CA LEU A 241 12.71 -0.73 2.06
C LEU A 241 12.00 -1.82 1.27
N ALA A 242 11.34 -2.76 1.95
CA ALA A 242 10.61 -3.83 1.27
C ALA A 242 9.42 -3.28 0.45
N GLN A 243 8.70 -2.27 0.94
CA GLN A 243 7.64 -1.62 0.16
C GLN A 243 8.19 -0.86 -1.06
N LYS A 244 9.27 -0.08 -0.88
CA LYS A 244 9.96 0.63 -1.97
C LYS A 244 10.38 -0.34 -3.07
N LEU A 245 10.98 -1.47 -2.69
CA LEU A 245 11.39 -2.49 -3.65
C LEU A 245 10.22 -3.27 -4.27
N GLY A 246 9.05 -3.22 -3.64
CA GLY A 246 7.86 -3.97 -4.06
C GLY A 246 7.98 -5.46 -3.74
N ILE A 247 8.37 -5.80 -2.51
CA ILE A 247 8.60 -7.17 -2.06
C ILE A 247 7.49 -7.60 -1.09
N ASN A 248 6.97 -8.81 -1.26
CA ASN A 248 6.05 -9.43 -0.33
C ASN A 248 6.76 -9.78 0.99
N MET A 249 6.38 -9.10 2.07
CA MET A 249 7.01 -9.30 3.37
C MET A 249 6.59 -10.59 4.07
N PHE A 250 5.47 -11.21 3.68
CA PHE A 250 5.09 -12.51 4.20
C PHE A 250 6.06 -13.60 3.74
N GLU A 251 6.38 -13.60 2.45
CA GLU A 251 7.36 -14.54 1.87
C GLU A 251 8.76 -14.20 2.39
N LEU A 252 9.13 -12.92 2.38
CA LEU A 252 10.43 -12.47 2.88
C LEU A 252 10.65 -12.85 4.35
N HIS A 253 9.62 -12.78 5.20
CA HIS A 253 9.71 -13.20 6.60
C HIS A 253 10.18 -14.66 6.73
N VAL A 254 9.59 -15.56 5.93
CA VAL A 254 9.92 -16.98 5.92
C VAL A 254 11.30 -17.21 5.27
N GLU A 255 11.58 -16.52 4.16
CA GLU A 255 12.86 -16.62 3.46
C GLU A 255 14.03 -16.16 4.33
N LEU A 256 13.89 -15.07 5.11
CA LEU A 256 14.95 -14.63 6.02
C LEU A 256 15.32 -15.70 7.05
N GLY A 257 14.33 -16.41 7.60
CA GLY A 257 14.58 -17.54 8.50
C GLY A 257 15.34 -18.67 7.81
N TYR A 258 14.94 -19.01 6.59
CA TYR A 258 15.62 -20.03 5.78
C TYR A 258 17.06 -19.63 5.42
N LEU A 259 17.28 -18.41 4.94
CA LEU A 259 18.59 -17.88 4.59
C LEU A 259 19.52 -17.85 5.82
N ASN A 260 19.01 -17.46 6.99
CA ASN A 260 19.78 -17.50 8.22
C ASN A 260 20.17 -18.94 8.61
N ALA A 261 19.25 -19.90 8.49
CA ALA A 261 19.57 -21.30 8.77
C ALA A 261 20.65 -21.86 7.82
N LEU A 262 20.64 -21.48 6.54
CA LEU A 262 21.71 -21.83 5.60
C LEU A 262 23.04 -21.16 5.95
N TYR A 263 22.99 -19.92 6.42
CA TYR A 263 24.17 -19.19 6.90
C TYR A 263 24.78 -19.87 8.13
N GLU A 264 23.97 -20.22 9.13
CA GLU A 264 24.42 -20.93 10.33
C GLU A 264 25.01 -22.31 10.03
N LYS A 265 24.50 -23.00 9.00
CA LYS A 265 25.06 -24.26 8.49
C LYS A 265 26.32 -24.09 7.64
N GLY A 266 26.75 -22.85 7.37
CA GLY A 266 27.91 -22.55 6.52
C GLY A 266 27.71 -22.89 5.04
N VAL A 267 26.46 -23.03 4.59
CA VAL A 267 26.07 -23.29 3.19
C VAL A 267 26.03 -21.98 2.40
N LEU A 268 25.53 -20.90 3.01
CA LEU A 268 25.46 -19.55 2.45
C LEU A 268 26.35 -18.60 3.27
N GLY A 269 26.86 -17.53 2.66
CA GLY A 269 27.56 -16.45 3.37
C GLY A 269 28.80 -15.94 2.64
N PRO A 270 29.55 -15.00 3.25
CA PRO A 270 30.77 -14.47 2.67
C PRO A 270 31.76 -15.58 2.28
N GLY A 271 32.25 -15.55 1.04
CA GLY A 271 33.17 -16.55 0.50
C GLY A 271 32.52 -17.85 0.01
N LYS A 272 31.18 -17.95 0.01
CA LYS A 272 30.43 -19.05 -0.61
C LYS A 272 29.91 -18.61 -1.99
N SER A 273 29.82 -19.54 -2.94
CA SER A 273 29.19 -19.30 -4.24
C SER A 273 27.68 -19.14 -4.08
N ILE A 274 27.10 -18.13 -4.74
CA ILE A 274 25.65 -17.90 -4.85
C ILE A 274 25.17 -18.49 -6.17
#